data_AF-A0A2K1P1C1-F1
#
_entry.id   AF-A0A2K1P1C1-F1
#
_cell.length_a   1.000
_cell.length_b   1.000
_cell.length_c   1.000
_cell.angle_alpha   90.00
_cell.angle_beta   90.00
_cell.angle_gamma   90.00
#
_symmetry.space_group_name_H-M   'P 1'
#
loop_
_entity.id
_entity.type
_entity.pdbx_description
1 polymer ?
#
loop_
_entity_poly.entity_id
_entity_poly.type
_entity_poly.pdbx_seq_one_letter_code
_entity_poly.pdbx_strand_id
1 'polypeptide(L)'
;MRKKIIFLSFYNLLLFVSILGGESMDILFDKSFYYPNDSINLRLLNFPNETKKIKIVITKGIQTINELSMNISRVEKIMQMSLKAPYKVGGYGLDFYLNDNLILSRGFSVLNSWTESPRYGFLTDFGEERINIEKTFDYLAQYHINSLQYYDWMYDYGYLVSKEENYKDAWNRQKNISNSVLKELIREGHKNNIFSMAYVSIYGVERNLGLNNHEWLLYEIKGEHYEPVDFYQKILITNTYQDSGWTKFLIQQCKETLNFGFDGIHLDQYGYPKDYASFYLEDNEYKPYITSKGFKEFINKLKQQTEAPVIFNYVNNWPKEIQSQTKADVIYIEPWESCNTYEDMYKMIKEAKKRSKKDVITAAYINPSFEENITLTDAVIAISGGRRLELGEYMLILGGPYFPGDADIVSQDLLNKLRNYYDYQVRYEELFDIPEKEVELKGNNLSLNPKKDSIWYNVKMNSKYVFINLVNFVGTSTNFWRMKTKKPNTINDIEIFIPLNNIKNVYFASADNQLFFSKIDFSETENGLIVKVPTIEYWSTILMELE
;
A
#
# COMPACT_ATOMS: atom_id res chain seq x y z
N MET A 1 2.23 -2.68 -56.20
CA MET A 1 2.98 -2.56 -54.92
C MET A 1 2.00 -2.80 -53.78
N ARG A 2 2.03 -3.98 -53.16
CA ARG A 2 1.12 -4.38 -52.08
C ARG A 2 1.73 -3.97 -50.73
N LYS A 3 1.07 -3.05 -50.01
CA LYS A 3 1.36 -2.74 -48.61
C LYS A 3 0.93 -3.93 -47.74
N LYS A 4 1.86 -4.54 -47.02
CA LYS A 4 1.56 -5.48 -45.93
C LYS A 4 1.17 -4.65 -44.71
N ILE A 5 -0.11 -4.66 -44.37
CA ILE A 5 -0.61 -4.21 -43.07
C ILE A 5 -0.46 -5.41 -42.14
N ILE A 6 0.43 -5.31 -41.15
CA ILE A 6 0.57 -6.30 -40.09
C ILE A 6 -0.46 -5.91 -39.02
N PHE A 7 -1.63 -6.52 -39.07
CA PHE A 7 -2.55 -6.56 -37.94
C PHE A 7 -1.95 -7.51 -36.89
N LEU A 8 -1.33 -6.99 -35.84
CA LEU A 8 -1.10 -7.77 -34.63
C LEU A 8 -2.46 -7.98 -33.98
N SER A 9 -3.01 -9.18 -34.10
CA SER A 9 -4.21 -9.62 -33.40
C SER A 9 -3.95 -9.57 -31.89
N PHE A 10 -4.58 -8.61 -31.21
CA PHE A 10 -4.61 -8.45 -29.75
C PHE A 10 -5.37 -9.59 -29.02
N TYR A 11 -5.85 -10.61 -29.74
CA TYR A 11 -6.73 -11.64 -29.19
C TYR A 11 -6.04 -12.95 -28.76
N ASN A 12 -4.71 -13.07 -28.91
CA ASN A 12 -4.00 -14.31 -28.59
C ASN A 12 -3.36 -14.38 -27.20
N LEU A 13 -3.47 -13.33 -26.37
CA LEU A 13 -2.95 -13.38 -24.99
C LEU A 13 -3.90 -14.12 -24.02
N LEU A 14 -5.16 -14.32 -24.41
CA LEU A 14 -6.19 -15.00 -23.59
C LEU A 14 -6.36 -16.50 -23.91
N LEU A 15 -5.61 -17.07 -24.87
CA LEU A 15 -5.89 -18.41 -25.43
C LEU A 15 -4.88 -19.51 -25.04
N PHE A 16 -4.01 -19.27 -24.05
CA PHE A 16 -3.36 -20.36 -23.31
C PHE A 16 -4.06 -20.69 -21.98
N VAL A 17 -5.16 -20.01 -21.69
CA VAL A 17 -5.99 -20.27 -20.51
C VAL A 17 -7.23 -21.02 -20.96
N SER A 18 -7.42 -22.23 -20.43
CA SER A 18 -8.65 -23.03 -20.44
C SER A 18 -9.04 -23.79 -21.73
N ILE A 19 -8.33 -24.88 -22.06
CA ILE A 19 -9.00 -26.05 -22.68
C ILE A 19 -8.65 -27.40 -21.99
N LEU A 20 -7.63 -27.46 -21.13
CA LEU A 20 -7.34 -28.65 -20.34
C LEU A 20 -6.95 -28.17 -18.94
N GLY A 21 -7.53 -28.73 -17.88
CA GLY A 21 -7.35 -28.31 -16.48
C GLY A 21 -5.92 -28.48 -15.93
N GLY A 22 -4.95 -27.79 -16.53
CA GLY A 22 -3.60 -27.61 -16.02
C GLY A 22 -3.48 -26.29 -15.24
N GLU A 23 -2.62 -26.29 -14.23
CA GLU A 23 -2.27 -25.10 -13.46
C GLU A 23 -1.56 -24.06 -14.36
N SER A 24 -1.91 -22.78 -14.25
CA SER A 24 -1.24 -21.71 -15.00
C SER A 24 0.21 -21.53 -14.52
N MET A 25 1.11 -21.19 -15.45
CA MET A 25 2.49 -20.85 -15.12
C MET A 25 2.54 -19.62 -14.19
N ASP A 26 3.46 -19.60 -13.23
CA ASP A 26 3.69 -18.45 -12.37
C ASP A 26 5.17 -18.26 -12.02
N ILE A 27 5.52 -17.05 -11.58
CA ILE A 27 6.87 -16.67 -11.14
C ILE A 27 6.74 -16.02 -9.79
N LEU A 28 7.33 -16.62 -8.77
CA LEU A 28 7.30 -16.13 -7.41
C LEU A 28 8.64 -15.53 -7.01
N PHE A 29 8.59 -14.36 -6.38
CA PHE A 29 9.72 -13.73 -5.72
C PHE A 29 9.97 -14.35 -4.35
N ASP A 30 11.24 -14.39 -3.92
CA ASP A 30 11.62 -14.81 -2.57
C ASP A 30 11.59 -13.66 -1.55
N LYS A 31 11.52 -12.41 -2.01
CA LYS A 31 11.46 -11.22 -1.16
C LYS A 31 10.50 -10.17 -1.73
N SER A 32 9.98 -9.31 -0.86
CA SER A 32 9.08 -8.21 -1.22
C SER A 32 9.79 -7.04 -1.93
N PHE A 33 11.08 -6.86 -1.67
CA PHE A 33 11.99 -5.95 -2.38
C PHE A 33 13.44 -6.44 -2.21
N TYR A 34 14.37 -5.83 -2.93
CA TYR A 34 15.79 -6.20 -2.92
C TYR A 34 16.68 -4.99 -2.63
N TYR A 35 17.84 -5.23 -2.01
CA TYR A 35 18.88 -4.21 -1.95
C TYR A 35 19.70 -4.18 -3.25
N PRO A 36 20.42 -3.08 -3.55
CA PRO A 36 21.33 -3.03 -4.68
C PRO A 36 22.28 -4.24 -4.74
N ASN A 37 22.33 -4.91 -5.89
CA ASN A 37 23.14 -6.12 -6.15
C ASN A 37 22.73 -7.41 -5.41
N ASP A 38 21.62 -7.44 -4.69
CA ASP A 38 21.09 -8.66 -4.09
C ASP A 38 20.85 -9.76 -5.13
N SER A 39 20.83 -11.02 -4.67
CA SER A 39 20.30 -12.13 -5.46
C SER A 39 18.77 -12.13 -5.38
N ILE A 40 18.13 -12.18 -6.54
CA ILE A 40 16.70 -12.39 -6.71
C ILE A 40 16.51 -13.88 -7.01
N ASN A 41 15.89 -14.64 -6.11
CA ASN A 41 15.69 -16.08 -6.31
C ASN A 41 14.24 -16.34 -6.72
N LEU A 42 14.05 -16.67 -7.98
CA LEU A 42 12.72 -16.89 -8.55
C LEU A 42 12.36 -18.37 -8.45
N ARG A 43 11.16 -18.64 -7.93
CA ARG A 43 10.49 -19.94 -8.08
C ARG A 43 9.55 -19.87 -9.26
N LEU A 44 9.79 -20.73 -10.24
CA LEU A 44 9.06 -20.78 -11.49
C LEU A 44 8.16 -22.03 -11.44
N LEU A 45 6.84 -21.84 -11.49
CA LEU A 45 5.84 -22.88 -11.27
C LEU A 45 5.13 -23.26 -12.57
N ASN A 46 4.74 -24.53 -12.69
CA ASN A 46 3.82 -25.05 -13.69
C ASN A 46 4.25 -24.82 -15.14
N PHE A 47 5.49 -25.19 -15.46
CA PHE A 47 6.01 -25.04 -16.83
C PHE A 47 5.30 -25.93 -17.84
N PRO A 48 5.08 -25.42 -19.07
CA PRO A 48 4.74 -26.26 -20.21
C PRO A 48 5.89 -27.23 -20.55
N ASN A 49 5.57 -28.51 -20.73
CA ASN A 49 6.54 -29.57 -21.07
C ASN A 49 7.33 -29.30 -22.36
N GLU A 50 6.78 -28.51 -23.28
CA GLU A 50 7.39 -28.18 -24.58
C GLU A 50 8.34 -26.98 -24.54
N THR A 51 8.67 -26.47 -23.34
CA THR A 51 9.56 -25.33 -23.17
C THR A 51 10.99 -25.69 -23.60
N LYS A 52 11.51 -25.00 -24.62
CA LYS A 52 12.88 -25.18 -25.13
C LYS A 52 13.79 -24.00 -24.81
N LYS A 53 13.21 -22.82 -24.59
CA LYS A 53 13.94 -21.58 -24.34
C LYS A 53 13.21 -20.72 -23.32
N ILE A 54 13.93 -20.25 -22.31
CA ILE A 54 13.52 -19.16 -21.44
C ILE A 54 14.25 -17.89 -21.86
N LYS A 55 13.54 -16.76 -21.84
CA LYS A 55 14.13 -15.43 -21.91
C LYS A 55 13.49 -14.53 -20.86
N ILE A 56 14.31 -13.71 -20.20
CA ILE A 56 13.88 -12.76 -19.18
C ILE A 56 14.44 -11.40 -19.55
N VAL A 57 13.56 -10.42 -19.63
CA VAL A 57 13.92 -9.04 -19.92
C VAL A 57 13.65 -8.21 -18.68
N ILE A 58 14.69 -7.54 -18.18
CA ILE A 58 14.57 -6.60 -17.07
C ILE A 58 14.53 -5.20 -17.65
N THR A 59 13.51 -4.42 -17.26
CA THR A 59 13.29 -3.05 -17.74
C THR A 59 13.28 -2.05 -16.59
N LYS A 60 13.65 -0.80 -16.88
CA LYS A 60 13.38 0.37 -16.03
C LYS A 60 12.55 1.36 -16.85
N GLY A 61 11.27 1.51 -16.51
CA GLY A 61 10.28 2.12 -17.40
C GLY A 61 10.17 1.35 -18.72
N ILE A 62 10.46 2.00 -19.85
CA ILE A 62 10.47 1.39 -21.19
C ILE A 62 11.86 0.93 -21.65
N GLN A 63 12.91 1.15 -20.85
CA GLN A 63 14.28 0.85 -21.25
C GLN A 63 14.67 -0.56 -20.78
N THR A 64 15.08 -1.43 -21.69
CA THR A 64 15.72 -2.70 -21.35
C THR A 64 17.09 -2.43 -20.74
N ILE A 65 17.31 -2.95 -19.53
CA ILE A 65 18.58 -2.81 -18.82
C ILE A 65 19.36 -4.13 -18.73
N ASN A 66 18.68 -5.27 -18.82
CA ASN A 66 19.30 -6.58 -18.84
C ASN A 66 18.42 -7.58 -19.58
N GLU A 67 19.06 -8.57 -20.19
CA GLU A 67 18.39 -9.69 -20.86
C GLU A 67 19.15 -10.99 -20.55
N LEU A 68 18.43 -11.98 -20.06
CA LEU A 68 18.94 -13.33 -19.87
C LEU A 68 18.20 -14.27 -20.82
N SER A 69 18.91 -15.17 -21.50
CA SER A 69 18.28 -16.25 -22.24
C SER A 69 19.04 -17.56 -22.06
N MET A 70 18.28 -18.65 -21.93
CA MET A 70 18.83 -19.98 -21.76
C MET A 70 17.98 -21.02 -22.50
N ASN A 71 18.64 -22.03 -23.06
CA ASN A 71 17.97 -23.20 -23.62
C ASN A 71 17.76 -24.25 -22.52
N ILE A 72 16.65 -24.96 -22.58
CA ILE A 72 16.24 -25.95 -21.58
C ILE A 72 16.04 -27.29 -22.27
N SER A 73 16.73 -28.30 -21.75
CA SER A 73 16.65 -29.68 -22.23
C SER A 73 15.64 -30.52 -21.44
N ARG A 74 15.34 -30.12 -20.20
CA ARG A 74 14.39 -30.80 -19.32
C ARG A 74 13.62 -29.78 -18.48
N VAL A 75 12.31 -29.96 -18.43
CA VAL A 75 11.39 -29.13 -17.66
C VAL A 75 10.97 -29.92 -16.41
N GLU A 76 11.05 -29.28 -15.25
CA GLU A 76 10.48 -29.80 -13.99
C GLU A 76 9.24 -28.98 -13.59
N LYS A 77 8.39 -29.53 -12.73
CA LYS A 77 7.15 -28.85 -12.28
C LYS A 77 7.48 -27.52 -11.57
N ILE A 78 8.58 -27.51 -10.82
CA ILE A 78 9.11 -26.33 -10.14
C ILE A 78 10.57 -26.18 -10.56
N MET A 79 10.94 -25.00 -11.06
CA MET A 79 12.33 -24.65 -11.33
C MET A 79 12.72 -23.45 -10.48
N GLN A 80 14.00 -23.38 -10.14
CA GLN A 80 14.58 -22.23 -9.45
C GLN A 80 15.61 -21.56 -10.33
N MET A 81 15.68 -20.24 -10.24
CA MET A 81 16.64 -19.46 -10.99
C MET A 81 16.97 -18.18 -10.22
N SER A 82 18.25 -17.83 -10.21
CA SER A 82 18.73 -16.62 -9.55
C SER A 82 19.13 -15.56 -10.58
N LEU A 83 18.71 -14.33 -10.32
CA LEU A 83 19.09 -13.14 -11.07
C LEU A 83 19.78 -12.16 -10.11
N LYS A 84 20.56 -11.22 -10.65
CA LYS A 84 21.15 -10.15 -9.84
C LYS A 84 20.27 -8.89 -9.91
N ALA A 85 19.89 -8.36 -8.75
CA ALA A 85 19.20 -7.09 -8.66
C ALA A 85 20.07 -5.96 -9.24
N PRO A 86 19.49 -5.01 -9.99
CA PRO A 86 20.20 -3.83 -10.46
C PRO A 86 20.90 -3.05 -9.33
N TYR A 87 21.99 -2.36 -9.64
CA TYR A 87 22.70 -1.53 -8.66
C TYR A 87 21.96 -0.24 -8.31
N LYS A 88 21.14 0.29 -9.21
CA LYS A 88 20.39 1.53 -8.97
C LYS A 88 19.10 1.20 -8.25
N VAL A 89 18.71 2.03 -7.30
CA VAL A 89 17.39 1.96 -6.68
C VAL A 89 16.28 2.36 -7.67
N GLY A 90 15.08 1.86 -7.42
CA GLY A 90 13.85 2.19 -8.12
C GLY A 90 13.03 0.98 -8.54
N GLY A 91 12.04 1.24 -9.38
CA GLY A 91 11.12 0.27 -9.94
C GLY A 91 11.69 -0.44 -11.16
N TYR A 92 11.41 -1.74 -11.26
CA TYR A 92 11.85 -2.58 -12.36
C TYR A 92 10.73 -3.48 -12.86
N GLY A 93 10.71 -3.69 -14.18
CA GLY A 93 9.87 -4.70 -14.82
C GLY A 93 10.65 -5.99 -15.06
N LEU A 94 9.96 -7.12 -14.90
CA LEU A 94 10.45 -8.44 -15.29
C LEU A 94 9.46 -9.04 -16.29
N ASP A 95 9.88 -9.17 -17.54
CA ASP A 95 9.09 -9.76 -18.61
C ASP A 95 9.66 -11.14 -18.95
N PHE A 96 8.83 -12.17 -18.82
CA PHE A 96 9.24 -13.57 -18.92
C PHE A 96 8.65 -14.22 -20.17
N TYR A 97 9.54 -14.77 -20.98
CA TYR A 97 9.24 -15.34 -22.28
C TYR A 97 9.56 -16.83 -22.32
N LEU A 98 8.65 -17.61 -22.90
CA LEU A 98 8.86 -19.01 -23.26
C LEU A 98 8.81 -19.17 -24.78
N ASN A 99 9.86 -19.78 -25.35
CA ASN A 99 9.97 -19.96 -26.80
C ASN A 99 9.67 -18.66 -27.57
N ASP A 100 10.17 -17.54 -27.05
CA ASP A 100 9.99 -16.16 -27.55
C ASP A 100 8.57 -15.56 -27.45
N ASN A 101 7.62 -16.26 -26.83
CA ASN A 101 6.31 -15.73 -26.47
C ASN A 101 6.32 -15.16 -25.05
N LEU A 102 5.84 -13.92 -24.86
CA LEU A 102 5.67 -13.36 -23.52
C LEU A 102 4.57 -14.14 -22.79
N ILE A 103 4.89 -14.66 -21.61
CA ILE A 103 3.97 -15.44 -20.79
C ILE A 103 3.50 -14.63 -19.58
N LEU A 104 4.41 -13.90 -18.94
CA LEU A 104 4.12 -13.17 -17.71
C LEU A 104 4.95 -11.89 -17.65
N SER A 105 4.35 -10.82 -17.13
CA SER A 105 5.04 -9.61 -16.72
C SER A 105 4.85 -9.41 -15.22
N ARG A 106 5.91 -9.08 -14.50
CA ARG A 106 5.92 -8.76 -13.07
C ARG A 106 6.64 -7.42 -12.84
N GLY A 107 6.49 -6.86 -11.64
CA GLY A 107 7.30 -5.75 -11.14
C GLY A 107 8.16 -6.20 -9.97
N PHE A 108 9.27 -5.53 -9.70
CA PHE A 108 10.01 -5.65 -8.44
C PHE A 108 10.75 -4.35 -8.13
N SER A 109 11.05 -4.11 -6.84
CA SER A 109 11.73 -2.89 -6.39
C SER A 109 13.14 -3.18 -5.88
N VAL A 110 14.04 -2.24 -6.14
CA VAL A 110 15.36 -2.18 -5.50
C VAL A 110 15.40 -0.93 -4.62
N LEU A 111 15.61 -1.08 -3.32
CA LEU A 111 15.53 0.02 -2.34
C LEU A 111 16.75 -0.01 -1.40
N ASN A 112 17.11 1.13 -0.81
CA ASN A 112 18.07 1.17 0.31
C ASN A 112 17.41 0.91 1.66
N SER A 113 16.12 1.23 1.76
CA SER A 113 15.27 1.01 2.93
C SER A 113 13.84 0.81 2.47
N TRP A 114 13.08 -0.03 3.17
CA TRP A 114 11.65 -0.23 2.89
C TRP A 114 10.85 1.08 3.01
N THR A 115 11.31 2.03 3.83
CA THR A 115 10.67 3.33 4.04
C THR A 115 10.76 4.27 2.83
N GLU A 116 11.60 3.98 1.83
CA GLU A 116 11.65 4.73 0.56
C GLU A 116 10.42 4.46 -0.33
N SER A 117 9.75 3.33 -0.12
CA SER A 117 8.56 2.93 -0.88
C SER A 117 7.70 1.97 -0.03
N PRO A 118 7.02 2.50 1.01
CA PRO A 118 6.35 1.65 1.99
C PRO A 118 5.09 1.01 1.40
N ARG A 119 4.98 -0.32 1.50
CA ARG A 119 3.79 -1.12 1.15
C ARG A 119 3.41 -1.91 2.38
N TYR A 120 2.37 -1.44 3.05
CA TYR A 120 2.09 -1.77 4.44
C TYR A 120 0.87 -2.68 4.54
N GLY A 121 1.07 -3.89 5.07
CA GLY A 121 0.01 -4.85 5.33
C GLY A 121 -0.27 -5.02 6.82
N PHE A 122 -0.91 -6.11 7.20
CA PHE A 122 -1.22 -6.40 8.61
C PHE A 122 -1.09 -7.89 8.98
N LEU A 123 -0.94 -8.14 10.28
CA LEU A 123 -1.11 -9.42 10.94
C LEU A 123 -1.98 -9.23 12.20
N THR A 124 -2.76 -10.25 12.54
CA THR A 124 -3.73 -10.28 13.65
C THR A 124 -3.76 -11.60 14.41
N ASP A 125 -3.24 -12.70 13.85
CA ASP A 125 -3.24 -14.04 14.47
C ASP A 125 -1.85 -14.45 14.93
N PHE A 126 -1.63 -14.46 16.25
CA PHE A 126 -0.34 -14.74 16.86
C PHE A 126 -0.35 -16.02 17.72
N GLY A 127 -1.36 -16.87 17.55
CA GLY A 127 -1.44 -18.16 18.23
C GLY A 127 -0.67 -19.26 17.51
N GLU A 128 -0.34 -20.34 18.22
CA GLU A 128 0.38 -21.50 17.66
C GLU A 128 -0.40 -22.23 16.55
N GLU A 129 -1.73 -22.11 16.55
CA GLU A 129 -2.62 -22.72 15.55
C GLU A 129 -2.80 -21.84 14.29
N ARG A 130 -2.04 -20.75 14.15
CA ARG A 130 -2.13 -19.87 12.98
C ARG A 130 -1.78 -20.60 11.68
N ILE A 131 -2.20 -20.01 10.57
CA ILE A 131 -1.71 -20.47 9.25
C ILE A 131 -0.18 -20.37 9.21
N ASN A 132 0.43 -21.36 8.55
CA ASN A 132 1.88 -21.48 8.41
C ASN A 132 2.54 -20.14 8.05
N ILE A 133 3.57 -19.82 8.81
CA ILE A 133 4.28 -18.54 8.77
C ILE A 133 4.95 -18.33 7.42
N GLU A 134 5.79 -19.28 6.98
CA GLU A 134 6.48 -19.20 5.67
C GLU A 134 5.49 -18.98 4.52
N LYS A 135 4.38 -19.72 4.49
CA LYS A 135 3.32 -19.58 3.49
C LYS A 135 2.67 -18.19 3.50
N THR A 136 2.53 -17.58 4.67
CA THR A 136 1.98 -16.22 4.81
C THR A 136 2.95 -15.19 4.23
N PHE A 137 4.24 -15.28 4.56
CA PHE A 137 5.25 -14.34 4.06
C PHE A 137 5.55 -14.53 2.57
N ASP A 138 5.58 -15.77 2.09
CA ASP A 138 5.66 -16.11 0.67
C ASP A 138 4.53 -15.43 -0.14
N TYR A 139 3.31 -15.47 0.40
CA TYR A 139 2.14 -14.81 -0.18
C TYR A 139 2.31 -13.29 -0.20
N LEU A 140 2.61 -12.68 0.94
CA LEU A 140 2.76 -11.22 1.08
C LEU A 140 3.88 -10.65 0.20
N ALA A 141 4.98 -11.39 0.02
CA ALA A 141 6.07 -11.03 -0.87
C ALA A 141 5.60 -10.87 -2.33
N GLN A 142 4.60 -11.63 -2.77
CA GLN A 142 4.07 -11.51 -4.15
C GLN A 142 3.30 -10.22 -4.39
N TYR A 143 2.88 -9.53 -3.33
CA TYR A 143 2.23 -8.22 -3.37
C TYR A 143 3.20 -7.12 -2.95
N HIS A 144 4.51 -7.39 -2.88
CA HIS A 144 5.53 -6.40 -2.53
C HIS A 144 5.31 -5.75 -1.16
N ILE A 145 4.54 -6.39 -0.27
CA ILE A 145 4.32 -5.92 1.11
C ILE A 145 5.65 -6.00 1.84
N ASN A 146 6.20 -4.85 2.22
CA ASN A 146 7.53 -4.74 2.81
C ASN A 146 7.50 -4.30 4.28
N SER A 147 6.31 -4.08 4.82
CA SER A 147 6.11 -3.79 6.24
C SER A 147 4.73 -4.27 6.68
N LEU A 148 4.59 -4.65 7.95
CA LEU A 148 3.36 -5.21 8.51
C LEU A 148 3.02 -4.55 9.85
N GLN A 149 1.77 -4.14 10.00
CA GLN A 149 1.20 -3.76 11.28
C GLN A 149 0.82 -5.03 12.05
N TYR A 150 1.42 -5.24 13.21
CA TYR A 150 1.04 -6.30 14.13
C TYR A 150 -0.07 -5.74 15.02
N TYR A 151 -1.33 -6.00 14.69
CA TYR A 151 -2.50 -5.40 15.33
C TYR A 151 -2.91 -6.21 16.57
N ASP A 152 -3.11 -5.53 17.70
CA ASP A 152 -3.43 -6.16 19.01
C ASP A 152 -2.44 -7.27 19.41
N TRP A 153 -1.14 -7.07 19.19
CA TRP A 153 -0.10 -8.04 19.60
C TRP A 153 0.25 -7.93 21.10
N MET A 154 0.03 -6.76 21.70
CA MET A 154 0.53 -6.42 23.04
C MET A 154 -0.24 -7.12 24.16
N TYR A 155 0.39 -7.25 25.32
CA TYR A 155 -0.23 -7.78 26.54
C TYR A 155 -1.36 -6.86 27.03
N ASP A 156 -1.06 -5.60 27.34
CA ASP A 156 -2.08 -4.60 27.63
C ASP A 156 -1.67 -3.17 27.23
N TYR A 157 -2.48 -2.17 27.62
CA TYR A 157 -2.25 -0.75 27.36
C TYR A 157 -1.29 -0.09 28.37
N GLY A 158 -0.64 -0.86 29.24
CA GLY A 158 0.40 -0.40 30.15
C GLY A 158 1.73 -1.07 29.83
N TYR A 159 1.81 -2.38 30.04
CA TYR A 159 2.97 -3.20 29.75
C TYR A 159 2.79 -3.90 28.41
N LEU A 160 3.54 -3.47 27.39
CA LEU A 160 3.31 -3.93 26.03
C LEU A 160 3.78 -5.38 25.81
N VAL A 161 4.98 -5.71 26.31
CA VAL A 161 5.58 -7.04 26.15
C VAL A 161 5.23 -7.92 27.34
N SER A 162 4.54 -9.03 27.10
CA SER A 162 4.26 -10.01 28.15
C SER A 162 5.53 -10.68 28.66
N LYS A 163 5.60 -10.92 29.97
CA LYS A 163 6.64 -11.77 30.58
C LYS A 163 6.33 -13.26 30.44
N GLU A 164 5.08 -13.61 30.17
CA GLU A 164 4.64 -14.98 29.97
C GLU A 164 4.80 -15.38 28.51
N GLU A 165 5.10 -16.66 28.23
CA GLU A 165 5.24 -17.14 26.86
C GLU A 165 3.92 -17.08 26.09
N ASN A 166 2.82 -17.43 26.75
CA ASN A 166 1.48 -17.42 26.19
C ASN A 166 0.60 -16.52 27.05
N TYR A 167 -0.13 -15.59 26.43
CA TYR A 167 -0.96 -14.62 27.15
C TYR A 167 -2.24 -14.24 26.41
N LYS A 168 -3.11 -13.53 27.13
CA LYS A 168 -4.28 -12.83 26.58
C LYS A 168 -3.95 -11.35 26.45
N ASP A 169 -4.39 -10.74 25.37
CA ASP A 169 -4.35 -9.29 25.21
C ASP A 169 -5.40 -8.59 26.10
N ALA A 170 -5.38 -7.25 26.10
CA ALA A 170 -6.31 -6.37 26.82
C ALA A 170 -7.81 -6.62 26.51
N TRP A 171 -8.11 -7.23 25.37
CA TRP A 171 -9.48 -7.52 24.95
C TRP A 171 -9.91 -8.95 25.27
N ASN A 172 -8.98 -9.77 25.78
CA ASN A 172 -9.20 -11.19 26.06
C ASN A 172 -9.76 -11.93 24.83
N ARG A 173 -9.15 -11.71 23.66
CA ARG A 173 -9.55 -12.40 22.41
C ARG A 173 -9.49 -13.92 22.59
N GLN A 174 -10.28 -14.64 21.80
CA GLN A 174 -10.44 -16.09 21.94
C GLN A 174 -9.12 -16.85 21.83
N LYS A 175 -8.27 -16.50 20.86
CA LYS A 175 -6.95 -17.09 20.68
C LYS A 175 -5.94 -16.48 21.65
N ASN A 176 -5.01 -17.28 22.14
CA ASN A 176 -3.86 -16.77 22.89
C ASN A 176 -2.82 -16.20 21.94
N ILE A 177 -2.01 -15.28 22.45
CA ILE A 177 -0.81 -14.77 21.77
C ILE A 177 0.40 -15.51 22.32
N SER A 178 1.28 -15.94 21.43
CA SER A 178 2.53 -16.63 21.77
C SER A 178 3.75 -15.76 21.42
N ASN A 179 4.62 -15.54 22.39
CA ASN A 179 5.85 -14.77 22.23
C ASN A 179 6.82 -15.45 21.23
N SER A 180 6.88 -16.78 21.21
CA SER A 180 7.68 -17.53 20.23
C SER A 180 7.15 -17.38 18.81
N VAL A 181 5.81 -17.42 18.63
CA VAL A 181 5.18 -17.15 17.33
C VAL A 181 5.48 -15.73 16.85
N LEU A 182 5.33 -14.72 17.72
CA LEU A 182 5.69 -13.33 17.37
C LEU A 182 7.15 -13.20 16.91
N LYS A 183 8.09 -13.81 17.63
CA LYS A 183 9.51 -13.81 17.25
C LYS A 183 9.79 -14.57 15.95
N GLU A 184 9.04 -15.64 15.67
CA GLU A 184 9.15 -16.39 14.42
C GLU A 184 8.62 -15.56 13.24
N LEU A 185 7.49 -14.87 13.39
CA LEU A 185 6.94 -13.95 12.39
C LEU A 185 7.92 -12.83 12.05
N ILE A 186 8.51 -12.20 13.07
CA ILE A 186 9.52 -11.15 12.88
C ILE A 186 10.72 -11.70 12.09
N ARG A 187 11.24 -12.87 12.50
CA ARG A 187 12.38 -13.51 11.83
C ARG A 187 12.06 -13.88 10.38
N GLU A 188 10.88 -14.42 10.12
CA GLU A 188 10.45 -14.76 8.76
C GLU A 188 10.26 -13.50 7.91
N GLY A 189 9.73 -12.44 8.50
CA GLY A 189 9.68 -11.11 7.88
C GLY A 189 11.05 -10.66 7.41
N HIS A 190 12.06 -10.70 8.28
CA HIS A 190 13.42 -10.29 7.91
C HIS A 190 14.01 -11.12 6.76
N LYS A 191 13.72 -12.43 6.67
CA LYS A 191 14.17 -13.26 5.53
C LYS A 191 13.57 -12.80 4.19
N ASN A 192 12.31 -12.35 4.22
CA ASN A 192 11.53 -11.92 3.06
C ASN A 192 11.62 -10.40 2.79
N ASN A 193 12.48 -9.67 3.52
CA ASN A 193 12.55 -8.21 3.54
C ASN A 193 11.19 -7.54 3.90
N ILE A 194 10.49 -8.07 4.89
CA ILE A 194 9.23 -7.55 5.42
C ILE A 194 9.42 -7.14 6.89
N PHE A 195 9.22 -5.86 7.18
CA PHE A 195 9.53 -5.26 8.49
C PHE A 195 8.32 -5.22 9.41
N SER A 196 8.54 -5.45 10.70
CA SER A 196 7.50 -5.67 11.70
C SER A 196 7.27 -4.42 12.54
N MET A 197 6.09 -3.82 12.40
CA MET A 197 5.69 -2.60 13.09
C MET A 197 4.68 -2.93 14.20
N ALA A 198 5.07 -2.68 15.45
CA ALA A 198 4.23 -2.95 16.61
C ALA A 198 3.12 -1.90 16.74
N TYR A 199 1.85 -2.33 16.76
CA TYR A 199 0.73 -1.46 17.15
C TYR A 199 0.88 -1.01 18.60
N VAL A 200 0.74 0.30 18.85
CA VAL A 200 0.80 0.92 20.17
C VAL A 200 -0.16 2.12 20.21
N SER A 201 -1.08 2.17 21.18
CA SER A 201 -1.86 3.39 21.43
C SER A 201 -0.95 4.48 22.03
N ILE A 202 -0.89 5.65 21.40
CA ILE A 202 0.01 6.75 21.83
C ILE A 202 -0.34 7.31 23.21
N TYR A 203 -1.59 7.18 23.61
CA TYR A 203 -2.16 7.87 24.78
C TYR A 203 -3.23 7.07 25.54
N GLY A 204 -3.42 5.80 25.24
CA GLY A 204 -4.30 4.91 26.00
C GLY A 204 -3.51 4.17 27.07
N VAL A 205 -3.98 4.21 28.32
CA VAL A 205 -3.42 3.45 29.44
C VAL A 205 -4.46 2.50 30.04
N GLU A 206 -4.04 1.33 30.52
CA GLU A 206 -4.91 0.45 31.31
C GLU A 206 -5.48 1.21 32.52
N ARG A 207 -6.78 1.02 32.78
CA ARG A 207 -7.53 1.80 33.77
C ARG A 207 -6.87 1.88 35.13
N ASN A 208 -6.54 0.75 35.75
CA ASN A 208 -6.02 0.74 37.12
C ASN A 208 -4.63 1.36 37.21
N LEU A 209 -3.78 1.12 36.21
CA LEU A 209 -2.48 1.77 36.09
C LEU A 209 -2.65 3.29 35.97
N GLY A 210 -3.57 3.76 35.14
CA GLY A 210 -3.90 5.17 35.00
C GLY A 210 -4.41 5.80 36.29
N LEU A 211 -5.34 5.14 36.98
CA LEU A 211 -5.88 5.61 38.27
C LEU A 211 -4.83 5.59 39.41
N ASN A 212 -3.78 4.78 39.30
CA ASN A 212 -2.68 4.86 40.27
C ASN A 212 -1.67 5.99 39.96
N ASN A 213 -1.78 6.63 38.79
CA ASN A 213 -0.90 7.70 38.32
C ASN A 213 -1.73 8.85 37.73
N HIS A 214 -2.54 9.51 38.58
CA HIS A 214 -3.49 10.55 38.16
C HIS A 214 -2.85 11.68 37.33
N GLU A 215 -1.60 12.04 37.60
CA GLU A 215 -0.85 13.06 36.86
C GLU A 215 -0.54 12.68 35.41
N TRP A 216 -0.73 11.41 35.03
CA TRP A 216 -0.61 10.96 33.65
C TRP A 216 -1.85 11.26 32.83
N LEU A 217 -3.01 11.44 33.47
CA LEU A 217 -4.30 11.40 32.81
C LEU A 217 -4.70 12.74 32.20
N LEU A 218 -5.54 12.66 31.17
CA LEU A 218 -6.37 13.76 30.73
C LEU A 218 -7.74 13.68 31.39
N TYR A 219 -8.32 14.85 31.61
CA TYR A 219 -9.58 15.04 32.30
C TYR A 219 -10.56 15.83 31.43
N GLU A 220 -11.84 15.52 31.56
CA GLU A 220 -12.95 16.28 30.99
C GLU A 220 -13.86 16.80 32.10
N ILE A 221 -14.63 17.84 31.80
CA ILE A 221 -15.59 18.41 32.75
C ILE A 221 -16.91 17.66 32.61
N LYS A 222 -17.37 17.01 33.68
CA LYS A 222 -18.72 16.45 33.80
C LYS A 222 -19.46 17.13 34.94
N GLY A 223 -20.40 18.00 34.58
CA GLY A 223 -21.10 18.84 35.56
C GLY A 223 -20.12 19.82 36.23
N GLU A 224 -19.95 19.69 37.54
CA GLU A 224 -19.05 20.54 38.35
C GLU A 224 -17.70 19.87 38.67
N HIS A 225 -17.42 18.69 38.12
CA HIS A 225 -16.24 17.90 38.45
C HIS A 225 -15.37 17.59 37.23
N TYR A 226 -14.08 17.43 37.47
CA TYR A 226 -13.14 16.88 36.51
C TYR A 226 -13.09 15.36 36.68
N GLU A 227 -13.32 14.64 35.59
CA GLU A 227 -13.22 13.19 35.54
C GLU A 227 -12.19 12.76 34.50
N PRO A 228 -11.42 11.68 34.73
CA PRO A 228 -10.56 11.10 33.71
C PRO A 228 -11.32 10.83 32.42
N VAL A 229 -10.72 11.17 31.29
CA VAL A 229 -11.28 10.83 29.97
C VAL A 229 -11.23 9.31 29.82
N ASP A 230 -12.41 8.70 29.74
CA ASP A 230 -12.61 7.27 29.73
C ASP A 230 -12.94 6.76 28.32
N PHE A 231 -12.32 5.65 27.95
CA PHE A 231 -12.65 4.90 26.75
C PHE A 231 -13.02 3.45 27.13
N TYR A 232 -14.30 3.11 26.92
CA TYR A 232 -14.86 1.77 27.14
C TYR A 232 -14.66 1.18 28.54
N GLN A 233 -14.56 2.00 29.59
CA GLN A 233 -14.36 1.58 30.98
C GLN A 233 -13.10 0.73 31.21
N LYS A 234 -12.18 0.70 30.23
CA LYS A 234 -10.95 -0.13 30.25
C LYS A 234 -9.70 0.69 30.02
N ILE A 235 -9.79 1.73 29.20
CA ILE A 235 -8.67 2.55 28.79
C ILE A 235 -8.94 3.98 29.28
N LEU A 236 -7.94 4.61 29.87
CA LEU A 236 -7.96 6.05 30.18
C LEU A 236 -7.03 6.79 29.21
N ILE A 237 -7.35 8.05 28.92
CA ILE A 237 -6.53 8.87 28.03
C ILE A 237 -5.50 9.67 28.82
N THR A 238 -4.30 9.82 28.26
CA THR A 238 -3.12 10.37 28.95
C THR A 238 -2.52 11.59 28.26
N ASN A 239 -1.80 12.39 29.06
CA ASN A 239 -1.03 13.55 28.65
C ASN A 239 0.25 13.10 27.92
N THR A 240 0.36 13.41 26.64
CA THR A 240 1.51 13.05 25.79
C THR A 240 2.51 14.20 25.61
N TYR A 241 2.46 15.24 26.44
CA TYR A 241 3.55 16.21 26.49
C TYR A 241 4.87 15.53 26.85
N GLN A 242 5.95 16.03 26.25
CA GLN A 242 7.26 15.38 26.32
C GLN A 242 7.73 15.10 27.76
N ASP A 243 7.37 15.93 28.71
CA ASP A 243 7.86 15.86 30.09
C ASP A 243 6.94 15.09 31.05
N SER A 244 5.77 14.65 30.57
CA SER A 244 4.80 13.88 31.36
C SER A 244 5.35 12.52 31.80
N GLY A 245 4.80 11.99 32.90
CA GLY A 245 5.12 10.66 33.39
C GLY A 245 4.77 9.56 32.38
N TRP A 246 3.58 9.66 31.78
CA TRP A 246 3.14 8.75 30.71
C TRP A 246 4.11 8.69 29.54
N THR A 247 4.54 9.85 28.99
CA THR A 247 5.46 9.87 27.84
C THR A 247 6.76 9.15 28.15
N LYS A 248 7.32 9.36 29.35
CA LYS A 248 8.54 8.66 29.80
C LYS A 248 8.32 7.16 29.92
N PHE A 249 7.20 6.75 30.51
CA PHE A 249 6.83 5.35 30.69
C PHE A 249 6.60 4.64 29.35
N LEU A 250 5.76 5.18 28.48
CA LEU A 250 5.43 4.56 27.19
C LEU A 250 6.65 4.48 26.27
N ILE A 251 7.53 5.49 26.25
CA ILE A 251 8.79 5.40 25.49
C ILE A 251 9.66 4.25 25.99
N GLN A 252 9.71 4.00 27.30
CA GLN A 252 10.43 2.85 27.85
C GLN A 252 9.80 1.53 27.39
N GLN A 253 8.47 1.44 27.38
CA GLN A 253 7.76 0.28 26.83
C GLN A 253 8.03 0.09 25.34
N CYS A 254 8.06 1.15 24.53
CA CYS A 254 8.46 1.05 23.13
C CYS A 254 9.90 0.56 22.97
N LYS A 255 10.85 0.94 23.83
CA LYS A 255 12.21 0.39 23.81
C LYS A 255 12.24 -1.10 24.13
N GLU A 256 11.41 -1.56 25.07
CA GLU A 256 11.23 -2.98 25.37
C GLU A 256 10.64 -3.74 24.17
N THR A 257 9.66 -3.16 23.48
CA THR A 257 9.10 -3.70 22.23
C THR A 257 10.17 -3.82 21.12
N LEU A 258 11.02 -2.81 20.95
CA LEU A 258 12.11 -2.88 19.97
C LEU A 258 13.16 -3.93 20.36
N ASN A 259 13.52 -4.01 21.65
CA ASN A 259 14.42 -5.04 22.17
C ASN A 259 13.84 -6.46 22.05
N PHE A 260 12.51 -6.61 22.04
CA PHE A 260 11.84 -7.89 21.78
C PHE A 260 12.08 -8.39 20.34
N GLY A 261 12.27 -7.47 19.39
CA GLY A 261 12.64 -7.77 18.00
C GLY A 261 11.86 -7.00 16.95
N PHE A 262 10.86 -6.18 17.33
CA PHE A 262 10.13 -5.35 16.36
C PHE A 262 11.05 -4.31 15.72
N ASP A 263 10.79 -3.99 14.46
CA ASP A 263 11.59 -3.05 13.68
C ASP A 263 11.19 -1.60 13.94
N GLY A 264 9.94 -1.36 14.32
CA GLY A 264 9.42 -0.01 14.54
C GLY A 264 8.08 0.01 15.26
N ILE A 265 7.58 1.22 15.48
CA ILE A 265 6.34 1.47 16.24
C ILE A 265 5.28 2.10 15.34
N HIS A 266 4.10 1.49 15.31
CA HIS A 266 2.88 2.08 14.75
C HIS A 266 2.06 2.68 15.89
N LEU A 267 2.09 4.01 16.00
CA LEU A 267 1.35 4.78 16.99
C LEU A 267 -0.08 5.04 16.50
N ASP A 268 -1.05 4.58 17.27
CA ASP A 268 -2.47 4.77 17.01
C ASP A 268 -3.12 5.77 17.98
N GLN A 269 -4.30 6.27 17.60
CA GLN A 269 -5.12 7.21 18.36
C GLN A 269 -6.61 7.08 18.00
N TYR A 270 -7.50 7.71 18.76
CA TYR A 270 -8.96 7.53 18.72
C TYR A 270 -9.75 8.69 18.10
N GLY A 271 -9.09 9.73 17.59
CA GLY A 271 -9.71 10.95 17.03
C GLY A 271 -10.23 11.95 18.07
N TYR A 272 -10.06 11.65 19.36
CA TYR A 272 -10.54 12.40 20.52
C TYR A 272 -9.61 12.17 21.74
N PRO A 273 -9.51 13.10 22.71
CA PRO A 273 -10.01 14.47 22.69
C PRO A 273 -9.22 15.35 21.72
N LYS A 274 -9.89 16.33 21.10
CA LYS A 274 -9.24 17.33 20.24
C LYS A 274 -8.60 18.43 21.08
N ASP A 275 -7.85 19.33 20.42
CA ASP A 275 -7.21 20.47 21.07
C ASP A 275 -8.21 21.26 21.93
N TYR A 276 -7.82 21.54 23.17
CA TYR A 276 -8.59 22.24 24.20
C TYR A 276 -9.88 21.54 24.68
N ALA A 277 -10.15 20.31 24.24
CA ALA A 277 -11.31 19.54 24.69
C ALA A 277 -11.09 18.80 26.02
N SER A 278 -9.86 18.79 26.52
CA SER A 278 -9.48 18.11 27.78
C SER A 278 -8.46 18.93 28.55
N PHE A 279 -8.18 18.50 29.77
CA PHE A 279 -7.29 19.15 30.71
C PHE A 279 -6.26 18.14 31.22
N TYR A 280 -5.06 18.59 31.57
CA TYR A 280 -4.10 17.78 32.31
C TYR A 280 -3.92 18.36 33.72
N LEU A 281 -3.54 17.50 34.66
CA LEU A 281 -3.29 17.90 36.05
C LEU A 281 -1.80 18.24 36.23
N GLU A 282 -1.51 19.46 36.70
CA GLU A 282 -0.16 19.90 37.06
C GLU A 282 -0.24 20.80 38.29
N ASP A 283 0.55 20.50 39.33
CA ASP A 283 0.58 21.25 40.60
C ASP A 283 -0.82 21.41 41.26
N ASN A 284 -1.65 20.37 41.17
CA ASN A 284 -3.06 20.35 41.62
C ASN A 284 -4.01 21.30 40.86
N GLU A 285 -3.60 21.81 39.71
CA GLU A 285 -4.44 22.63 38.83
C GLU A 285 -4.72 21.92 37.51
N TYR A 286 -5.96 22.00 37.03
CA TYR A 286 -6.35 21.50 35.71
C TYR A 286 -6.07 22.56 34.65
N LYS A 287 -5.19 22.25 33.71
CA LYS A 287 -4.76 23.17 32.64
C LYS A 287 -5.25 22.66 31.28
N PRO A 288 -5.74 23.55 30.39
CA PRO A 288 -6.19 23.15 29.05
C PRO A 288 -5.10 22.39 28.28
N TYR A 289 -5.47 21.28 27.67
CA TYR A 289 -4.56 20.41 26.94
C TYR A 289 -4.68 20.60 25.43
N ILE A 290 -3.55 20.63 24.73
CA ILE A 290 -3.47 20.70 23.27
C ILE A 290 -2.98 19.34 22.75
N THR A 291 -3.90 18.48 22.32
CA THR A 291 -3.60 17.12 21.88
C THR A 291 -2.62 17.06 20.71
N SER A 292 -2.80 17.91 19.70
CA SER A 292 -1.91 17.97 18.53
C SER A 292 -0.46 18.31 18.91
N LYS A 293 -0.27 19.17 19.92
CA LYS A 293 1.04 19.47 20.49
C LYS A 293 1.64 18.24 21.18
N GLY A 294 0.87 17.55 22.02
CA GLY A 294 1.31 16.32 22.69
C GLY A 294 1.73 15.22 21.72
N PHE A 295 0.90 14.95 20.70
CA PHE A 295 1.26 13.99 19.65
C PHE A 295 2.59 14.34 18.97
N LYS A 296 2.77 15.60 18.56
CA LYS A 296 4.02 16.05 17.93
C LYS A 296 5.22 15.83 18.84
N GLU A 297 5.11 16.24 20.11
CA GLU A 297 6.19 16.11 21.09
C GLU A 297 6.54 14.63 21.35
N PHE A 298 5.54 13.79 21.58
CA PHE A 298 5.74 12.37 21.79
C PHE A 298 6.41 11.69 20.60
N ILE A 299 5.87 11.86 19.38
CA ILE A 299 6.40 11.22 18.16
C ILE A 299 7.86 11.62 17.95
N ASN A 300 8.18 12.91 18.11
CA ASN A 300 9.53 13.42 17.91
C ASN A 300 10.50 12.90 18.97
N LYS A 301 10.05 12.80 20.23
CA LYS A 301 10.86 12.29 21.33
C LYS A 301 11.08 10.79 21.21
N LEU A 302 10.06 10.00 20.83
CA LEU A 302 10.20 8.58 20.55
C LEU A 302 11.24 8.36 19.45
N LYS A 303 11.07 9.00 18.29
CA LYS A 303 12.00 8.89 17.15
C LYS A 303 13.43 9.29 17.54
N GLN A 304 13.60 10.32 18.35
CA GLN A 304 14.92 10.74 18.84
C GLN A 304 15.57 9.70 19.76
N GLN A 305 14.80 9.04 20.63
CA GLN A 305 15.35 8.13 21.63
C GLN A 305 15.55 6.70 21.12
N THR A 306 14.86 6.31 20.05
CA THR A 306 14.93 4.94 19.52
C THR A 306 15.60 4.86 18.16
N GLU A 307 15.60 5.95 17.38
CA GLU A 307 16.02 6.01 15.97
C GLU A 307 15.27 5.05 15.02
N ALA A 308 14.37 4.21 15.55
CA ALA A 308 13.58 3.24 14.83
C ALA A 308 12.48 3.91 13.96
N PRO A 309 12.00 3.25 12.91
CA PRO A 309 10.79 3.62 12.19
C PRO A 309 9.59 3.90 13.11
N VAL A 310 8.90 5.01 12.87
CA VAL A 310 7.67 5.42 13.57
C VAL A 310 6.62 5.80 12.54
N ILE A 311 5.46 5.17 12.63
CA ILE A 311 4.25 5.52 11.88
C ILE A 311 3.24 6.08 12.89
N PHE A 312 2.46 7.09 12.50
CA PHE A 312 1.40 7.64 13.34
C PHE A 312 0.08 7.74 12.58
N ASN A 313 -1.01 7.26 13.18
CA ASN A 313 -2.34 7.30 12.60
C ASN A 313 -3.01 8.68 12.75
N TYR A 314 -3.16 9.38 11.64
CA TYR A 314 -3.98 10.58 11.55
C TYR A 314 -5.44 10.20 11.26
N VAL A 315 -6.17 9.76 12.29
CA VAL A 315 -7.60 9.43 12.22
C VAL A 315 -8.39 10.59 11.60
N ASN A 316 -9.12 10.29 10.54
CA ASN A 316 -9.85 11.24 9.70
C ASN A 316 -8.97 12.42 9.23
N ASN A 317 -7.68 12.14 8.96
CA ASN A 317 -6.64 13.11 8.62
C ASN A 317 -6.38 14.17 9.70
N TRP A 318 -6.74 13.92 10.97
CA TRP A 318 -6.50 14.83 12.08
C TRP A 318 -5.41 14.29 13.03
N PRO A 319 -4.53 15.15 13.57
CA PRO A 319 -4.30 16.57 13.23
C PRO A 319 -3.36 16.74 12.03
N LYS A 320 -3.87 17.11 10.85
CA LYS A 320 -3.06 17.27 9.62
C LYS A 320 -1.99 18.35 9.73
N GLU A 321 -2.20 19.34 10.59
CA GLU A 321 -1.39 20.53 10.77
C GLU A 321 0.02 20.19 11.28
N ILE A 322 0.17 19.07 12.00
CA ILE A 322 1.46 18.62 12.52
C ILE A 322 2.20 17.66 11.58
N GLN A 323 1.60 17.21 10.47
CA GLN A 323 2.19 16.16 9.59
C GLN A 323 3.59 16.50 9.06
N SER A 324 3.85 17.79 8.78
CA SER A 324 5.17 18.28 8.36
C SER A 324 6.15 18.54 9.51
N GLN A 325 5.65 18.52 10.75
CA GLN A 325 6.40 18.85 11.98
C GLN A 325 6.81 17.61 12.79
N THR A 326 6.22 16.45 12.47
CA THR A 326 6.58 15.18 13.10
C THR A 326 7.77 14.53 12.39
N LYS A 327 8.56 13.75 13.13
CA LYS A 327 9.64 12.90 12.61
C LYS A 327 9.20 11.46 12.28
N ALA A 328 7.90 11.20 12.24
CA ALA A 328 7.36 9.94 11.70
C ALA A 328 7.82 9.73 10.25
N ASP A 329 8.07 8.49 9.85
CA ASP A 329 8.69 8.16 8.56
C ASP A 329 7.69 8.25 7.39
N VAL A 330 6.41 7.99 7.67
CA VAL A 330 5.32 8.00 6.69
C VAL A 330 4.10 8.72 7.27
N ILE A 331 3.20 9.20 6.41
CA ILE A 331 1.88 9.66 6.82
C ILE A 331 0.90 8.50 6.72
N TYR A 332 0.32 8.07 7.84
CA TYR A 332 -0.74 7.07 7.84
C TYR A 332 -2.07 7.76 8.16
N ILE A 333 -3.07 7.58 7.31
CA ILE A 333 -4.40 8.19 7.48
C ILE A 333 -5.45 7.09 7.49
N GLU A 334 -6.27 7.05 8.53
CA GLU A 334 -7.52 6.31 8.53
C GLU A 334 -8.67 7.26 8.12
N PRO A 335 -9.09 7.28 6.85
CA PRO A 335 -10.15 8.19 6.40
C PRO A 335 -11.49 7.82 7.03
N TRP A 336 -12.29 8.80 7.48
CA TRP A 336 -13.66 8.61 7.95
C TRP A 336 -14.62 9.55 7.20
N GLU A 337 -15.39 10.38 7.90
CA GLU A 337 -16.46 11.21 7.34
C GLU A 337 -15.93 12.40 6.52
N SER A 338 -14.65 12.77 6.66
CA SER A 338 -14.07 13.85 5.85
C SER A 338 -13.67 13.39 4.44
N CYS A 339 -13.75 12.08 4.17
CA CYS A 339 -13.32 11.48 2.91
C CYS A 339 -14.35 10.43 2.46
N ASN A 340 -15.42 10.87 1.79
CA ASN A 340 -16.53 10.00 1.39
C ASN A 340 -16.49 9.61 -0.09
N THR A 341 -15.95 10.46 -0.95
CA THR A 341 -15.90 10.25 -2.39
C THR A 341 -14.49 9.90 -2.88
N TYR A 342 -14.40 9.30 -4.07
CA TYR A 342 -13.10 9.08 -4.71
C TYR A 342 -12.32 10.40 -4.91
N GLU A 343 -13.02 11.52 -5.14
CA GLU A 343 -12.41 12.85 -5.26
C GLU A 343 -11.84 13.35 -3.93
N ASP A 344 -12.55 13.13 -2.82
CA ASP A 344 -12.04 13.47 -1.48
C ASP A 344 -10.77 12.68 -1.17
N MET A 345 -10.75 11.38 -1.51
CA MET A 345 -9.58 10.52 -1.34
C MET A 345 -8.39 11.03 -2.14
N TYR A 346 -8.62 11.36 -3.42
CA TYR A 346 -7.60 11.92 -4.29
C TYR A 346 -7.01 13.22 -3.74
N LYS A 347 -7.88 14.14 -3.27
CA LYS A 347 -7.46 15.42 -2.67
C LYS A 347 -6.70 15.21 -1.35
N MET A 348 -7.23 14.38 -0.46
CA MET A 348 -6.66 14.10 0.86
C MET A 348 -5.20 13.60 0.74
N ILE A 349 -4.96 12.61 -0.12
CA ILE A 349 -3.63 12.04 -0.33
C ILE A 349 -2.67 13.08 -0.92
N LYS A 350 -3.10 13.80 -1.97
CA LYS A 350 -2.27 14.84 -2.59
C LYS A 350 -1.90 15.95 -1.63
N GLU A 351 -2.85 16.41 -0.83
CA GLU A 351 -2.60 17.45 0.16
C GLU A 351 -1.66 16.97 1.27
N ALA A 352 -1.85 15.74 1.76
CA ALA A 352 -0.97 15.13 2.76
C ALA A 352 0.46 14.99 2.24
N LYS A 353 0.66 14.46 1.03
CA LYS A 353 1.98 14.33 0.39
C LYS A 353 2.60 15.70 0.11
N LYS A 354 1.81 16.68 -0.38
CA LYS A 354 2.29 18.05 -0.61
C LYS A 354 2.76 18.74 0.68
N ARG A 355 2.01 18.57 1.77
CA ARG A 355 2.26 19.18 3.08
C ARG A 355 3.46 18.56 3.78
N SER A 356 3.51 17.23 3.85
CA SER A 356 4.51 16.48 4.63
C SER A 356 5.78 16.17 3.86
N LYS A 357 5.73 16.10 2.52
CA LYS A 357 6.79 15.55 1.65
C LYS A 357 7.14 14.08 1.92
N LYS A 358 6.24 13.34 2.58
CA LYS A 358 6.38 11.93 2.90
C LYS A 358 5.37 11.10 2.12
N ASP A 359 5.63 9.80 2.01
CA ASP A 359 4.65 8.87 1.46
C ASP A 359 3.44 8.72 2.37
N VAL A 360 2.31 8.43 1.73
CA VAL A 360 0.99 8.38 2.36
C VAL A 360 0.45 6.97 2.26
N ILE A 361 0.12 6.38 3.41
CA ILE A 361 -0.59 5.11 3.53
C ILE A 361 -1.98 5.41 4.04
N THR A 362 -3.00 4.79 3.46
CA THR A 362 -4.38 4.92 3.92
C THR A 362 -4.97 3.60 4.38
N ALA A 363 -5.62 3.59 5.53
CA ALA A 363 -6.47 2.47 5.98
C ALA A 363 -7.90 2.67 5.46
N ALA A 364 -8.07 2.60 4.15
CA ALA A 364 -9.36 2.80 3.50
C ALA A 364 -10.17 1.49 3.53
N TYR A 365 -10.95 1.30 4.59
CA TYR A 365 -11.75 0.09 4.80
C TYR A 365 -12.90 -0.02 3.79
N ILE A 366 -12.89 -1.09 3.00
CA ILE A 366 -13.92 -1.41 2.02
C ILE A 366 -14.37 -2.83 2.28
N ASN A 367 -15.68 -3.05 2.34
CA ASN A 367 -16.24 -4.38 2.50
C ASN A 367 -15.60 -5.34 1.47
N PRO A 368 -15.00 -6.49 1.88
CA PRO A 368 -14.28 -7.39 0.98
C PRO A 368 -15.13 -7.91 -0.19
N SER A 369 -16.45 -7.94 -0.06
CA SER A 369 -17.37 -8.33 -1.14
C SER A 369 -17.58 -7.26 -2.23
N PHE A 370 -17.04 -6.05 -2.05
CA PHE A 370 -17.17 -4.94 -3.01
C PHE A 370 -15.90 -4.84 -3.88
N GLU A 371 -15.62 -5.90 -4.64
CA GLU A 371 -14.36 -6.06 -5.38
C GLU A 371 -14.12 -4.95 -6.42
N GLU A 372 -15.20 -4.42 -7.02
CA GLU A 372 -15.13 -3.29 -7.94
C GLU A 372 -14.72 -2.00 -7.23
N ASN A 373 -15.22 -1.78 -6.01
CA ASN A 373 -14.84 -0.64 -5.18
C ASN A 373 -13.38 -0.73 -4.76
N ILE A 374 -12.91 -1.92 -4.37
CA ILE A 374 -11.49 -2.18 -4.05
C ILE A 374 -10.63 -1.79 -5.25
N THR A 375 -10.91 -2.38 -6.43
CA THR A 375 -10.15 -2.14 -7.67
C THR A 375 -10.08 -0.65 -8.03
N LEU A 376 -11.21 0.05 -8.04
CA LEU A 376 -11.26 1.49 -8.37
C LEU A 376 -10.55 2.35 -7.33
N THR A 377 -10.69 2.00 -6.05
CA THR A 377 -10.07 2.74 -4.94
C THR A 377 -8.55 2.62 -5.01
N ASP A 378 -8.01 1.45 -5.31
CA ASP A 378 -6.56 1.25 -5.36
C ASP A 378 -5.94 2.01 -6.53
N ALA A 379 -6.61 2.08 -7.68
CA ALA A 379 -6.18 2.93 -8.80
C ALA A 379 -6.16 4.42 -8.38
N VAL A 380 -7.21 4.90 -7.70
CA VAL A 380 -7.28 6.28 -7.18
C VAL A 380 -6.14 6.57 -6.22
N ILE A 381 -5.95 5.72 -5.22
CA ILE A 381 -4.89 5.88 -4.21
C ILE A 381 -3.50 5.89 -4.86
N ALA A 382 -3.23 4.94 -5.76
CA ALA A 382 -1.94 4.82 -6.43
C ALA A 382 -1.61 6.07 -7.27
N ILE A 383 -2.55 6.52 -8.10
CA ILE A 383 -2.36 7.69 -8.98
C ILE A 383 -2.19 8.99 -8.17
N SER A 384 -2.90 9.10 -7.04
CA SER A 384 -2.75 10.19 -6.08
C SER A 384 -1.39 10.23 -5.36
N GLY A 385 -0.59 9.17 -5.48
CA GLY A 385 0.72 9.04 -4.84
C GLY A 385 0.65 8.47 -3.42
N GLY A 386 -0.41 7.72 -3.10
CA GLY A 386 -0.57 6.99 -1.85
C GLY A 386 -0.48 5.47 -2.04
N ARG A 387 -0.65 4.75 -0.93
CA ARG A 387 -0.74 3.29 -0.83
C ARG A 387 -1.87 2.92 0.13
N ARG A 388 -2.43 1.72 0.00
CA ARG A 388 -3.52 1.26 0.86
C ARG A 388 -3.04 0.13 1.76
N LEU A 389 -3.30 0.24 3.06
CA LEU A 389 -3.24 -0.93 3.95
C LEU A 389 -4.54 -1.70 3.76
N GLU A 390 -4.45 -2.82 3.05
CA GLU A 390 -5.60 -3.67 2.76
C GLU A 390 -5.28 -5.17 2.82
N LEU A 391 -4.07 -5.59 2.46
CA LEU A 391 -3.66 -6.99 2.42
C LEU A 391 -2.95 -7.38 3.72
N GLY A 392 -3.30 -8.52 4.27
CA GLY A 392 -2.68 -9.04 5.48
C GLY A 392 -3.05 -10.48 5.74
N GLU A 393 -2.35 -11.09 6.69
CA GLU A 393 -2.41 -12.54 6.90
C GLU A 393 -2.30 -13.33 5.58
N TYR A 394 -2.71 -14.59 5.57
CA TYR A 394 -2.78 -15.37 4.35
C TYR A 394 -4.11 -15.15 3.63
N MET A 395 -4.07 -14.44 2.49
CA MET A 395 -5.22 -14.20 1.60
C MET A 395 -6.38 -13.37 2.17
N LEU A 396 -6.14 -12.53 3.19
CA LEU A 396 -7.19 -11.66 3.74
C LEU A 396 -7.09 -10.22 3.23
N ILE A 397 -8.26 -9.60 3.06
CA ILE A 397 -8.45 -8.18 2.78
C ILE A 397 -9.17 -7.52 3.97
N LEU A 398 -8.68 -6.37 4.39
CA LEU A 398 -9.20 -5.62 5.51
C LEU A 398 -10.44 -4.79 5.15
N GLY A 399 -11.56 -5.10 5.80
CA GLY A 399 -12.86 -4.47 5.59
C GLY A 399 -13.29 -3.44 6.63
N GLY A 400 -12.55 -3.28 7.73
CA GLY A 400 -12.96 -2.46 8.87
C GLY A 400 -11.85 -2.22 9.91
N PRO A 401 -12.12 -1.38 10.92
CA PRO A 401 -11.12 -0.93 11.88
C PRO A 401 -10.71 -1.99 12.91
N TYR A 402 -11.51 -3.03 13.13
CA TYR A 402 -11.13 -4.14 14.02
C TYR A 402 -10.58 -5.30 13.19
N PHE A 403 -9.27 -5.26 12.92
CA PHE A 403 -8.64 -6.13 11.93
C PHE A 403 -8.91 -7.64 12.13
N PRO A 404 -8.90 -8.19 13.36
CA PRO A 404 -9.18 -9.61 13.55
C PRO A 404 -10.61 -10.04 13.17
N GLY A 405 -11.57 -9.12 13.24
CA GLY A 405 -12.99 -9.40 12.95
C GLY A 405 -13.47 -8.90 11.58
N ASP A 406 -12.77 -7.94 11.00
CA ASP A 406 -13.21 -7.27 9.77
C ASP A 406 -12.37 -7.66 8.53
N ALA A 407 -11.38 -8.54 8.67
CA ALA A 407 -10.61 -9.08 7.56
C ALA A 407 -11.25 -10.36 7.01
N ASP A 408 -11.40 -10.47 5.69
CA ASP A 408 -12.06 -11.62 5.04
C ASP A 408 -11.38 -12.03 3.73
N ILE A 409 -11.69 -13.24 3.27
CA ILE A 409 -11.20 -13.79 2.00
C ILE A 409 -11.97 -13.17 0.83
N VAL A 410 -11.29 -12.96 -0.28
CA VAL A 410 -11.87 -12.46 -1.53
C VAL A 410 -11.68 -13.44 -2.68
N SER A 411 -12.28 -13.17 -3.85
CA SER A 411 -12.12 -14.04 -5.01
C SER A 411 -10.67 -14.11 -5.51
N GLN A 412 -10.31 -15.24 -6.13
CA GLN A 412 -9.01 -15.39 -6.77
C GLN A 412 -8.81 -14.38 -7.91
N ASP A 413 -9.90 -13.97 -8.59
CA ASP A 413 -9.86 -12.97 -9.65
C ASP A 413 -9.47 -11.59 -9.10
N LEU A 414 -10.01 -11.19 -7.94
CA LEU A 414 -9.57 -9.98 -7.26
C LEU A 414 -8.11 -10.09 -6.80
N LEU A 415 -7.71 -11.20 -6.18
CA LEU A 415 -6.32 -11.40 -5.75
C LEU A 415 -5.32 -11.31 -6.91
N ASN A 416 -5.66 -11.88 -8.07
CA ASN A 416 -4.85 -11.79 -9.28
C ASN A 416 -4.77 -10.34 -9.79
N LYS A 417 -5.89 -9.61 -9.78
CA LYS A 417 -5.93 -8.20 -10.18
C LYS A 417 -5.12 -7.32 -9.24
N LEU A 418 -5.24 -7.52 -7.92
CA LEU A 418 -4.43 -6.82 -6.93
C LEU A 418 -2.95 -7.10 -7.17
N ARG A 419 -2.55 -8.36 -7.41
CA ARG A 419 -1.15 -8.68 -7.71
C ARG A 419 -0.62 -7.88 -8.90
N ASN A 420 -1.40 -7.82 -9.98
CA ASN A 420 -1.09 -6.98 -11.14
C ASN A 420 -0.97 -5.49 -10.77
N TYR A 421 -1.84 -4.96 -9.92
CA TYR A 421 -1.79 -3.55 -9.49
C TYR A 421 -0.54 -3.25 -8.66
N TYR A 422 -0.16 -4.13 -7.73
CA TYR A 422 1.06 -3.97 -6.94
C TYR A 422 2.30 -4.11 -7.82
N ASP A 423 2.34 -5.07 -8.75
CA ASP A 423 3.40 -5.19 -9.75
C ASP A 423 3.51 -3.94 -10.64
N TYR A 424 2.37 -3.40 -11.11
CA TYR A 424 2.31 -2.23 -11.96
C TYR A 424 2.84 -0.98 -11.25
N GLN A 425 2.40 -0.77 -10.00
CA GLN A 425 2.85 0.32 -9.15
C GLN A 425 4.37 0.27 -8.93
N VAL A 426 4.90 -0.91 -8.60
CA VAL A 426 6.33 -1.10 -8.37
C VAL A 426 7.12 -0.92 -9.66
N ARG A 427 6.67 -1.50 -10.77
CA ARG A 427 7.37 -1.45 -12.07
C ARG A 427 7.58 -0.02 -12.58
N TYR A 428 6.63 0.88 -12.30
CA TYR A 428 6.59 2.23 -12.82
C TYR A 428 6.63 3.30 -11.73
N GLU A 429 7.17 2.98 -10.57
CA GLU A 429 7.22 3.86 -9.39
C GLU A 429 7.70 5.28 -9.75
N GLU A 430 8.77 5.40 -10.52
CA GLU A 430 9.33 6.70 -10.92
C GLU A 430 8.40 7.51 -11.82
N LEU A 431 7.48 6.89 -12.57
CA LEU A 431 6.48 7.60 -13.37
C LEU A 431 5.38 8.18 -12.48
N PHE A 432 5.05 7.53 -11.36
CA PHE A 432 4.07 8.04 -10.39
C PHE A 432 4.60 9.25 -9.61
N ASP A 433 5.92 9.35 -9.42
CA ASP A 433 6.58 10.47 -8.76
C ASP A 433 6.76 11.70 -9.65
N ILE A 434 6.48 11.58 -10.96
CA ILE A 434 6.49 12.73 -11.86
C ILE A 434 5.42 13.75 -11.40
N PRO A 435 5.75 15.05 -11.37
CA PRO A 435 4.79 16.09 -11.03
C PRO A 435 3.57 16.07 -11.95
N GLU A 436 2.39 16.13 -11.32
CA GLU A 436 1.13 16.28 -12.03
C GLU A 436 1.03 17.66 -12.69
N LYS A 437 0.43 17.69 -13.88
CA LYS A 437 0.11 18.89 -14.64
C LYS A 437 -1.35 18.84 -15.07
N GLU A 438 -2.01 19.98 -14.97
CA GLU A 438 -3.36 20.14 -15.51
C GLU A 438 -3.25 20.37 -17.01
N VAL A 439 -3.69 19.38 -17.80
CA VAL A 439 -3.71 19.43 -19.26
C VAL A 439 -5.10 18.96 -19.69
N GLU A 440 -5.83 19.81 -20.43
CA GLU A 440 -7.18 19.47 -20.86
C GLU A 440 -7.13 18.53 -22.07
N LEU A 441 -7.45 17.26 -21.83
CA LEU A 441 -7.61 16.25 -22.87
C LEU A 441 -9.03 16.31 -23.44
N LYS A 442 -9.18 16.10 -24.75
CA LYS A 442 -10.48 16.05 -25.41
C LYS A 442 -10.80 14.63 -25.86
N GLY A 443 -11.98 14.14 -25.48
CA GLY A 443 -12.45 12.79 -25.79
C GLY A 443 -13.78 12.52 -25.09
N ASN A 444 -14.40 11.39 -25.40
CA ASN A 444 -15.70 11.04 -24.82
C ASN A 444 -15.58 10.74 -23.32
N ASN A 445 -16.45 11.35 -22.53
CA ASN A 445 -16.61 11.10 -21.08
C ASN A 445 -15.34 11.31 -20.23
N LEU A 446 -14.37 12.10 -20.67
CA LEU A 446 -13.16 12.39 -19.89
C LEU A 446 -13.45 13.34 -18.70
N SER A 447 -12.75 13.16 -17.58
CA SER A 447 -12.86 13.98 -16.37
C SER A 447 -11.51 14.16 -15.68
N LEU A 448 -11.22 15.37 -15.19
CA LEU A 448 -10.04 15.64 -14.34
C LEU A 448 -10.21 15.13 -12.89
N ASN A 449 -11.44 14.88 -12.47
CA ASN A 449 -11.76 14.37 -11.13
C ASN A 449 -12.31 12.93 -11.21
N PRO A 450 -11.99 12.07 -10.23
CA PRO A 450 -12.55 10.73 -10.15
C PRO A 450 -14.03 10.80 -9.73
N LYS A 451 -14.91 10.62 -10.71
CA LYS A 451 -16.35 10.66 -10.52
C LYS A 451 -17.05 9.60 -11.38
N LYS A 452 -18.22 9.18 -10.93
CA LYS A 452 -19.10 8.24 -11.61
C LYS A 452 -19.39 8.66 -13.03
N ASP A 453 -19.59 7.66 -13.87
CA ASP A 453 -19.95 7.78 -15.28
C ASP A 453 -18.95 8.58 -16.12
N SER A 454 -17.65 8.46 -15.82
CA SER A 454 -16.58 9.15 -16.55
C SER A 454 -15.32 8.30 -16.66
N ILE A 455 -14.42 8.68 -17.54
CA ILE A 455 -13.02 8.24 -17.54
C ILE A 455 -12.24 9.33 -16.83
N TRP A 456 -11.85 9.06 -15.59
CA TRP A 456 -10.96 9.95 -14.87
C TRP A 456 -9.57 9.86 -15.47
N TYR A 457 -8.93 11.00 -15.72
CA TYR A 457 -7.56 11.03 -16.17
C TYR A 457 -6.68 11.93 -15.32
N ASN A 458 -5.40 11.57 -15.27
CA ASN A 458 -4.35 12.27 -14.56
C ASN A 458 -3.11 12.37 -15.44
N VAL A 459 -2.57 13.58 -15.64
CA VAL A 459 -1.39 13.80 -16.48
C VAL A 459 -0.21 14.16 -15.59
N LYS A 460 0.86 13.38 -15.68
CA LYS A 460 2.15 13.65 -15.04
C LYS A 460 3.19 13.92 -16.12
N MET A 461 3.95 15.00 -15.99
CA MET A 461 4.90 15.41 -17.02
C MET A 461 6.24 15.90 -16.47
N ASN A 462 7.33 15.44 -17.07
CA ASN A 462 8.68 15.97 -16.88
C ASN A 462 9.33 16.28 -18.24
N SER A 463 10.64 16.50 -18.28
CA SER A 463 11.38 16.84 -19.51
C SER A 463 11.54 15.68 -20.51
N LYS A 464 11.21 14.45 -20.13
CA LYS A 464 11.41 13.26 -20.97
C LYS A 464 10.10 12.53 -21.30
N TYR A 465 9.16 12.54 -20.37
CA TYR A 465 7.94 11.74 -20.48
C TYR A 465 6.70 12.54 -20.08
N VAL A 466 5.61 12.19 -20.75
CA VAL A 466 4.24 12.48 -20.31
C VAL A 466 3.57 11.15 -20.00
N PHE A 467 3.13 10.97 -18.77
CA PHE A 467 2.47 9.77 -18.27
C PHE A 467 1.01 10.11 -17.94
N ILE A 468 0.09 9.54 -18.71
CA ILE A 468 -1.35 9.76 -18.57
C ILE A 468 -1.96 8.50 -17.97
N ASN A 469 -2.59 8.63 -16.81
CA ASN A 469 -3.41 7.58 -16.23
C ASN A 469 -4.86 7.76 -16.66
N LEU A 470 -5.56 6.66 -16.91
CA LEU A 470 -6.96 6.60 -17.31
C LEU A 470 -7.68 5.56 -16.42
N VAL A 471 -8.64 6.01 -15.62
CA VAL A 471 -9.43 5.15 -14.74
C VAL A 471 -10.90 5.19 -15.14
N ASN A 472 -11.48 4.02 -15.36
CA ASN A 472 -12.81 3.87 -15.90
C ASN A 472 -13.88 3.83 -14.78
N PHE A 473 -14.66 4.90 -14.67
CA PHE A 473 -15.86 4.96 -13.85
C PHE A 473 -17.15 4.89 -14.69
N VAL A 474 -17.08 4.65 -16.01
CA VAL A 474 -18.27 4.62 -16.88
C VAL A 474 -19.20 3.49 -16.47
N GLY A 475 -20.48 3.80 -16.23
CA GLY A 475 -21.48 2.84 -15.74
C GLY A 475 -21.46 2.57 -14.23
N THR A 476 -20.53 3.16 -13.46
CA THR A 476 -20.57 3.08 -11.98
C THR A 476 -21.77 3.84 -11.41
N SER A 477 -22.33 3.36 -10.29
CA SER A 477 -23.58 3.89 -9.73
C SER A 477 -23.39 5.04 -8.75
N THR A 478 -22.18 5.27 -8.26
CA THR A 478 -21.92 6.16 -7.11
C THR A 478 -20.50 6.75 -7.13
N ASN A 479 -20.36 7.93 -6.52
CA ASN A 479 -19.06 8.56 -6.25
C ASN A 479 -18.47 8.10 -4.90
N PHE A 480 -19.26 7.44 -4.07
CA PHE A 480 -18.89 7.07 -2.70
C PHE A 480 -18.15 5.73 -2.71
N TRP A 481 -16.89 5.75 -2.30
CA TRP A 481 -15.99 4.59 -2.42
C TRP A 481 -16.35 3.43 -1.49
N ARG A 482 -17.10 3.69 -0.40
CA ARG A 482 -17.67 2.65 0.49
C ARG A 482 -19.02 2.11 0.07
N MET A 483 -19.69 2.73 -0.91
CA MET A 483 -21.00 2.25 -1.38
C MET A 483 -20.80 1.31 -2.56
N LYS A 484 -21.38 0.11 -2.49
CA LYS A 484 -21.28 -0.90 -3.56
C LYS A 484 -21.60 -0.29 -4.93
N THR A 485 -20.69 -0.49 -5.89
CA THR A 485 -20.88 -0.14 -7.28
C THR A 485 -20.98 -1.37 -8.17
N LYS A 486 -21.36 -1.18 -9.43
CA LYS A 486 -21.25 -2.19 -10.49
C LYS A 486 -19.89 -2.10 -11.17
N LYS A 487 -19.49 -3.20 -11.80
CA LYS A 487 -18.33 -3.23 -12.71
C LYS A 487 -18.46 -2.14 -13.78
N PRO A 488 -17.42 -1.33 -14.02
CA PRO A 488 -17.40 -0.35 -15.11
C PRO A 488 -17.60 -1.01 -16.47
N ASN A 489 -18.24 -0.30 -17.38
CA ASN A 489 -18.37 -0.74 -18.77
C ASN A 489 -17.02 -0.62 -19.46
N THR A 490 -16.44 -1.74 -19.92
CA THR A 490 -15.17 -1.71 -20.67
C THR A 490 -15.29 -0.82 -21.90
N ILE A 491 -14.33 0.08 -22.07
CA ILE A 491 -14.28 1.03 -23.18
C ILE A 491 -13.18 0.58 -24.11
N ASN A 492 -13.48 0.46 -25.40
CA ASN A 492 -12.50 0.08 -26.42
C ASN A 492 -12.35 1.19 -27.44
N ASP A 493 -11.15 1.27 -28.03
CA ASP A 493 -10.89 2.10 -29.20
C ASP A 493 -11.25 3.59 -29.02
N ILE A 494 -11.12 4.12 -27.80
CA ILE A 494 -11.41 5.53 -27.53
C ILE A 494 -10.34 6.44 -28.12
N GLU A 495 -10.77 7.43 -28.88
CA GLU A 495 -9.90 8.49 -29.38
C GLU A 495 -9.77 9.61 -28.35
N ILE A 496 -8.53 9.95 -28.02
CA ILE A 496 -8.18 11.03 -27.12
C ILE A 496 -7.27 12.00 -27.86
N PHE A 497 -7.69 13.26 -27.94
CA PHE A 497 -6.86 14.37 -28.39
C PHE A 497 -6.08 14.95 -27.21
N ILE A 498 -4.77 15.07 -27.41
CA ILE A 498 -3.79 15.54 -26.43
C ILE A 498 -3.13 16.80 -27.01
N PRO A 499 -3.25 17.97 -26.38
CA PRO A 499 -2.72 19.24 -26.91
C PRO A 499 -1.21 19.39 -26.64
N LEU A 500 -0.40 18.42 -27.09
CA LEU A 500 1.05 18.38 -26.91
C LEU A 500 1.74 18.07 -28.24
N ASN A 501 2.90 18.69 -28.47
CA ASN A 501 3.72 18.52 -29.67
C ASN A 501 5.07 17.88 -29.32
N ASN A 502 5.90 17.59 -30.33
CA ASN A 502 7.25 17.02 -30.19
C ASN A 502 7.23 15.66 -29.46
N ILE A 503 6.32 14.78 -29.89
CA ILE A 503 6.16 13.43 -29.35
C ILE A 503 6.87 12.44 -30.26
N LYS A 504 7.88 11.76 -29.72
CA LYS A 504 8.67 10.79 -30.47
C LYS A 504 8.00 9.42 -30.56
N ASN A 505 7.44 8.95 -29.44
CA ASN A 505 6.79 7.64 -29.33
C ASN A 505 5.62 7.69 -28.34
N VAL A 506 4.60 6.87 -28.59
CA VAL A 506 3.48 6.66 -27.68
C VAL A 506 3.39 5.17 -27.32
N TYR A 507 3.19 4.88 -26.05
CA TYR A 507 3.09 3.53 -25.50
C TYR A 507 1.81 3.37 -24.69
N PHE A 508 1.29 2.15 -24.69
CA PHE A 508 0.12 1.74 -23.91
C PHE A 508 0.47 0.62 -22.95
N ALA A 509 -0.07 0.69 -21.74
CA ALA A 509 -0.08 -0.40 -20.77
C ALA A 509 -1.38 -0.34 -19.94
N SER A 510 -1.76 -1.45 -19.32
CA SER A 510 -2.88 -1.53 -18.39
C SER A 510 -2.49 -2.35 -17.16
N ALA A 511 -2.81 -1.82 -15.98
CA ALA A 511 -2.63 -2.55 -14.73
C ALA A 511 -3.59 -3.74 -14.60
N ASP A 512 -4.61 -3.84 -15.45
CA ASP A 512 -5.58 -4.93 -15.42
C ASP A 512 -5.00 -6.21 -16.03
N ASN A 513 -4.35 -6.12 -17.20
CA ASN A 513 -3.93 -7.31 -17.95
C ASN A 513 -2.68 -7.14 -18.85
N GLN A 514 -2.09 -5.94 -18.98
CA GLN A 514 -0.93 -5.71 -19.84
C GLN A 514 0.08 -4.79 -19.15
N LEU A 515 0.86 -5.34 -18.23
CA LEU A 515 1.74 -4.54 -17.39
C LEU A 515 2.87 -3.87 -18.18
N PHE A 516 3.38 -4.50 -19.23
CA PHE A 516 4.45 -3.92 -20.04
C PHE A 516 3.90 -2.89 -21.03
N PHE A 517 4.70 -1.83 -21.27
CA PHE A 517 4.40 -0.83 -22.29
C PHE A 517 4.63 -1.39 -23.70
N SER A 518 3.58 -1.41 -24.52
CA SER A 518 3.65 -1.68 -25.96
C SER A 518 3.52 -0.38 -26.75
N LYS A 519 4.35 -0.19 -27.78
CA LYS A 519 4.23 0.98 -28.67
C LYS A 519 2.90 0.94 -29.42
N ILE A 520 2.23 2.09 -29.52
CA ILE A 520 1.00 2.28 -30.30
C ILE A 520 1.18 3.44 -31.28
N ASP A 521 0.35 3.44 -32.33
CA ASP A 521 0.34 4.50 -33.32
C ASP A 521 -0.44 5.74 -32.81
N PHE A 522 -0.07 6.90 -33.32
CA PHE A 522 -0.76 8.17 -33.07
C PHE A 522 -0.78 9.01 -34.35
N SER A 523 -1.72 9.95 -34.43
CA SER A 523 -1.83 10.90 -35.55
C SER A 523 -1.50 12.31 -35.06
N GLU A 524 -0.52 12.96 -35.67
CA GLU A 524 -0.20 14.37 -35.41
C GLU A 524 -1.24 15.30 -36.05
N THR A 525 -1.44 16.45 -35.42
CA THR A 525 -2.30 17.55 -35.87
C THR A 525 -1.56 18.87 -35.66
N GLU A 526 -2.08 19.99 -36.17
CA GLU A 526 -1.47 21.31 -35.96
C GLU A 526 -1.36 21.70 -34.47
N ASN A 527 -2.25 21.20 -33.62
CA ASN A 527 -2.41 21.64 -32.23
C ASN A 527 -2.14 20.54 -31.19
N GLY A 528 -1.63 19.39 -31.61
CA GLY A 528 -1.39 18.24 -30.72
C GLY A 528 -1.43 16.90 -31.45
N LEU A 529 -1.77 15.82 -30.74
CA LEU A 529 -1.90 14.47 -31.30
C LEU A 529 -3.21 13.80 -30.92
N ILE A 530 -3.64 12.84 -31.74
CA ILE A 530 -4.74 11.93 -31.47
C ILE A 530 -4.18 10.54 -31.23
N VAL A 531 -4.53 9.95 -30.09
CA VAL A 531 -4.17 8.59 -29.70
C VAL A 531 -5.43 7.75 -29.61
N LYS A 532 -5.41 6.56 -30.20
CA LYS A 532 -6.48 5.57 -30.09
C LYS A 532 -6.13 4.59 -28.97
N VAL A 533 -6.77 4.73 -27.81
CA VAL A 533 -6.52 3.86 -26.65
C VAL A 533 -7.24 2.52 -26.87
N PRO A 534 -6.51 1.39 -26.91
CA PRO A 534 -7.11 0.09 -27.28
C PRO A 534 -8.23 -0.33 -26.34
N THR A 535 -8.00 -0.26 -25.02
CA THR A 535 -8.98 -0.68 -24.01
C THR A 535 -8.75 0.01 -22.67
N ILE A 536 -9.84 0.21 -21.93
CA ILE A 536 -9.85 0.65 -20.53
C ILE A 536 -10.90 -0.17 -19.79
N GLU A 537 -10.46 -1.18 -19.03
CA GLU A 537 -11.35 -1.96 -18.16
C GLU A 537 -11.55 -1.25 -16.83
N TYR A 538 -10.49 -1.12 -16.03
CA TYR A 538 -10.45 -0.28 -14.83
C TYR A 538 -9.34 0.76 -14.92
N TRP A 539 -8.10 0.35 -15.22
CA TRP A 539 -6.93 1.23 -15.18
C TRP A 539 -5.97 0.97 -16.34
N SER A 540 -5.93 1.93 -17.26
CA SER A 540 -5.01 1.97 -18.38
C SER A 540 -4.14 3.22 -18.32
N THR A 541 -3.05 3.19 -19.09
CA THR A 541 -2.09 4.29 -19.14
C THR A 541 -1.56 4.52 -20.54
N ILE A 542 -1.19 5.76 -20.81
CA ILE A 542 -0.43 6.17 -21.97
C ILE A 542 0.89 6.77 -21.48
N LEU A 543 1.99 6.33 -22.06
CA LEU A 543 3.29 6.96 -21.86
C LEU A 543 3.75 7.56 -23.19
N MET A 544 4.10 8.84 -23.20
CA MET A 544 4.66 9.52 -24.36
C MET A 544 6.11 9.88 -24.10
N GLU A 545 7.00 9.50 -25.01
CA GLU A 545 8.41 9.93 -25.01
C GLU A 545 8.51 11.24 -25.78
N LEU A 546 9.05 12.27 -25.14
CA LEU A 546 9.32 13.58 -25.76
C LEU A 546 10.59 13.50 -26.62
N GLU A 547 10.67 14.34 -27.65
CA GLU A 547 11.85 14.49 -28.52
C GLU A 547 13.12 14.98 -27.81
#